data_AF-A0AA88Q3H1-F1
#
_entry.id   AF-A0AA88Q3H1-F1
#
_cell.length_a   1.000
_cell.length_b   1.000
_cell.length_c   1.000
_cell.angle_alpha   90.00
_cell.angle_beta   90.00
_cell.angle_gamma   90.00
#
_symmetry.space_group_name_H-M   'P 1'
#
loop_
_entity.id
_entity.type
_entity.pdbx_description
1 polymer ?
#
loop_
_entity_poly.entity_id
_entity_poly.type
_entity_poly.pdbx_seq_one_letter_code
_entity_poly.pdbx_strand_id
1 'polypeptide(L)'
;MGVSYVFSVVDRMDMASPPLGLTGLSTTPVSDKHKSVRAGLVNTLVSTTINHILVYRFLECVGQHFSAKMLQFFLILSAVYAMGIAAPLPDLFSYSPAVGDGSGSEFSTASDGRITGIRVWEYSYWGSYISGIQLKYESNWTAAVGVNSGSLMEITLYDKEAIIQVSGKFSSGYVYELVFVTNQGRLFKVGQCSGVSFNFYPIQKGNELRFLSGRQNGNGITSIGAHWAALRTK
;
A
#
# COMPACT_ATOMS: atom_id res chain seq x y z
N MET A 1 43.93 27.43 -2.40
CA MET A 1 42.89 28.26 -3.06
C MET A 1 41.55 27.61 -2.78
N GLY A 2 40.85 28.12 -1.77
CA GLY A 2 39.51 27.66 -1.44
C GLY A 2 38.45 28.50 -2.14
N VAL A 3 37.27 27.94 -2.32
CA VAL A 3 36.01 28.70 -2.25
C VAL A 3 34.93 27.76 -1.69
N SER A 4 34.49 28.07 -0.47
CA SER A 4 33.21 27.61 0.09
C SER A 4 32.07 28.40 -0.54
N TYR A 5 30.93 27.77 -0.78
CA TYR A 5 29.65 28.49 -0.82
C TYR A 5 28.61 27.77 0.03
N VAL A 6 28.27 28.44 1.13
CA VAL A 6 27.04 28.29 1.89
C VAL A 6 26.03 29.27 1.27
N PHE A 7 24.79 28.85 1.02
CA PHE A 7 23.65 29.76 1.10
C PHE A 7 22.36 29.01 1.44
N SER A 8 21.65 29.55 2.43
CA SER A 8 20.28 29.28 2.86
C SER A 8 19.39 30.37 2.28
N VAL A 9 18.21 30.07 1.73
CA VAL A 9 17.00 30.91 1.84
C VAL A 9 15.78 30.03 1.54
N VAL A 10 14.83 30.06 2.47
CA VAL A 10 13.44 29.60 2.34
C VAL A 10 12.68 30.69 1.60
N ASP A 11 12.10 30.37 0.44
CA ASP A 11 11.12 31.26 -0.20
C ASP A 11 9.77 30.58 -0.35
N ARG A 12 8.75 31.30 0.17
CA ARG A 12 7.32 31.04 0.02
C ARG A 12 6.94 31.17 -1.45
N MET A 13 5.99 30.35 -1.91
CA MET A 13 5.19 30.68 -3.09
C MET A 13 3.70 30.51 -2.82
N ASP A 14 2.99 31.53 -3.28
CA ASP A 14 1.60 31.89 -3.03
C ASP A 14 0.58 30.98 -3.69
N MET A 15 -0.59 30.91 -3.05
CA MET A 15 -1.80 30.29 -3.59
C MET A 15 -2.47 31.21 -4.62
N ALA A 16 -2.70 30.70 -5.82
CA ALA A 16 -3.56 31.31 -6.82
C ALA A 16 -4.97 30.71 -6.78
N SER A 17 -5.97 31.59 -6.63
CA SER A 17 -7.41 31.32 -6.68
C SER A 17 -7.92 31.03 -8.10
N PRO A 18 -9.02 30.27 -8.29
CA PRO A 18 -9.79 30.24 -9.53
C PRO A 18 -11.01 31.20 -9.52
N PRO A 19 -11.57 31.55 -10.69
CA PRO A 19 -12.46 32.70 -10.86
C PRO A 19 -13.95 32.42 -10.56
N LEU A 20 -14.65 33.50 -10.20
CA LEU A 20 -16.09 33.60 -9.98
C LEU A 20 -16.86 33.81 -11.30
N GLY A 21 -18.03 33.19 -11.41
CA GLY A 21 -19.08 33.63 -12.32
C GLY A 21 -20.19 32.61 -12.53
N LEU A 22 -21.33 32.78 -11.83
CA LEU A 22 -22.69 32.75 -12.40
C LEU A 22 -23.73 32.85 -11.27
N THR A 23 -24.45 33.96 -11.26
CA THR A 23 -25.65 34.22 -10.44
C THR A 23 -26.89 33.71 -11.16
N GLY A 24 -27.70 32.93 -10.47
CA GLY A 24 -29.02 32.48 -10.90
C GLY A 24 -29.81 31.99 -9.69
N LEU A 25 -30.57 32.89 -9.07
CA LEU A 25 -31.41 32.61 -7.92
C LEU A 25 -32.70 31.93 -8.41
N SER A 26 -33.00 30.72 -7.94
CA SER A 26 -34.33 30.12 -8.02
C SER A 26 -34.67 29.42 -6.70
N THR A 27 -35.89 29.66 -6.26
CA THR A 27 -36.50 29.48 -4.95
C THR A 27 -36.84 28.02 -4.60
N THR A 28 -36.33 27.55 -3.45
CA THR A 28 -36.88 26.58 -2.44
C THR A 28 -37.80 25.40 -2.86
N PRO A 29 -37.69 24.19 -2.25
CA PRO A 29 -37.57 24.06 -0.79
C PRO A 29 -36.48 23.12 -0.25
N VAL A 30 -35.81 23.63 0.79
CA VAL A 30 -35.12 22.88 1.83
C VAL A 30 -36.19 22.16 2.66
N SER A 31 -36.51 20.94 2.30
CA SER A 31 -37.27 20.02 3.15
C SER A 31 -37.13 18.63 2.55
N ASP A 32 -36.16 17.83 3.03
CA ASP A 32 -36.26 16.36 3.04
C ASP A 32 -35.05 15.66 3.66
N LYS A 33 -33.86 16.30 3.68
CA LYS A 33 -32.66 15.68 4.27
C LYS A 33 -32.69 15.58 5.80
N HIS A 34 -33.38 16.49 6.51
CA HIS A 34 -33.52 16.41 7.97
C HIS A 34 -34.60 15.41 8.45
N LYS A 35 -35.57 15.04 7.60
CA LYS A 35 -36.53 13.96 7.92
C LYS A 35 -35.91 12.58 7.78
N SER A 36 -35.06 12.38 6.76
CA SER A 36 -34.40 11.09 6.51
C SER A 36 -33.40 10.68 7.59
N VAL A 37 -32.60 11.63 8.10
CA VAL A 37 -31.63 11.34 9.19
C VAL A 37 -32.33 11.06 10.52
N ARG A 38 -33.42 11.78 10.85
CA ARG A 38 -34.23 11.47 12.04
C ARG A 38 -34.95 10.13 11.92
N ALA A 39 -35.47 9.78 10.74
CA ALA A 39 -36.13 8.48 10.52
C ALA A 39 -35.13 7.30 10.62
N GLY A 40 -33.90 7.47 10.12
CA GLY A 40 -32.83 6.46 10.24
C GLY A 40 -32.35 6.23 11.67
N LEU A 41 -32.15 7.30 12.45
CA LEU A 41 -31.77 7.17 13.86
C LEU A 41 -32.90 6.58 14.71
N VAL A 42 -34.14 6.99 14.47
CA VAL A 42 -35.32 6.43 15.17
C VAL A 42 -35.52 4.96 14.79
N ASN A 43 -35.37 4.56 13.53
CA ASN A 43 -35.46 3.14 13.15
C ASN A 43 -34.30 2.30 13.73
N THR A 44 -33.10 2.87 13.87
CA THR A 44 -31.95 2.15 14.44
C THR A 44 -32.08 2.01 15.96
N LEU A 45 -32.53 3.05 16.66
CA LEU A 45 -32.81 3.04 18.11
C LEU A 45 -34.03 2.20 18.46
N VAL A 46 -35.10 2.25 17.66
CA VAL A 46 -36.29 1.40 17.84
C VAL A 46 -35.94 -0.06 17.52
N SER A 47 -35.13 -0.34 16.49
CA SER A 47 -34.65 -1.71 16.21
C SER A 47 -33.74 -2.24 17.31
N THR A 48 -32.79 -1.46 17.84
CA THR A 48 -31.94 -1.92 18.97
C THR A 48 -32.72 -2.06 20.28
N THR A 49 -33.70 -1.19 20.55
CA THR A 49 -34.54 -1.28 21.76
C THR A 49 -35.56 -2.41 21.66
N ILE A 50 -36.18 -2.64 20.50
CA ILE A 50 -37.06 -3.78 20.25
C ILE A 50 -36.26 -5.09 20.27
N ASN A 51 -35.05 -5.14 19.71
CA ASN A 51 -34.17 -6.30 19.81
C ASN A 51 -33.73 -6.53 21.27
N HIS A 52 -33.42 -5.49 22.05
CA HIS A 52 -33.14 -5.64 23.48
C HIS A 52 -34.38 -6.17 24.24
N ILE A 53 -35.56 -5.58 24.05
CA ILE A 53 -36.79 -5.97 24.75
C ILE A 53 -37.25 -7.38 24.32
N LEU A 54 -37.10 -7.75 23.05
CA LEU A 54 -37.38 -9.11 22.55
C LEU A 54 -36.37 -10.11 23.08
N VAL A 55 -35.08 -9.77 23.19
CA VAL A 55 -34.08 -10.62 23.84
C VAL A 55 -34.39 -10.79 25.33
N TYR A 56 -34.80 -9.73 26.04
CA TYR A 56 -35.20 -9.84 27.45
C TYR A 56 -36.49 -10.64 27.63
N ARG A 57 -37.53 -10.44 26.81
CA ARG A 57 -38.77 -11.24 26.88
C ARG A 57 -38.58 -12.68 26.41
N PHE A 58 -37.68 -12.94 25.46
CA PHE A 58 -37.27 -14.29 25.08
C PHE A 58 -36.47 -14.96 26.21
N LEU A 59 -35.59 -14.23 26.90
CA LEU A 59 -34.88 -14.71 28.09
C LEU A 59 -35.81 -14.94 29.30
N GLU A 60 -36.86 -14.14 29.49
CA GLU A 60 -37.88 -14.35 30.53
C GLU A 60 -38.79 -15.56 30.21
N CYS A 61 -39.18 -15.73 28.94
CA CYS A 61 -39.99 -16.87 28.49
C CYS A 61 -39.20 -18.20 28.51
N VAL A 62 -37.90 -18.15 28.23
CA VAL A 62 -36.98 -19.29 28.33
C VAL A 62 -36.53 -19.54 29.78
N GLY A 63 -36.52 -18.51 30.64
CA GLY A 63 -36.04 -18.57 32.02
C GLY A 63 -36.83 -19.45 32.99
N GLN A 64 -38.06 -19.86 32.65
CA GLN A 64 -38.88 -20.73 33.50
C GLN A 64 -38.65 -22.24 33.30
N HIS A 65 -37.86 -22.66 32.31
CA HIS A 65 -37.64 -24.09 32.01
C HIS A 65 -36.17 -24.52 31.90
N PHE A 66 -35.22 -23.61 32.14
CA PHE A 66 -33.81 -23.88 31.91
C PHE A 66 -33.08 -24.05 33.25
N SER A 67 -32.62 -25.27 33.52
CA SER A 67 -31.78 -25.58 34.69
C SER A 67 -30.56 -24.66 34.75
N ALA A 68 -30.03 -24.37 35.95
CA ALA A 68 -28.81 -23.57 36.13
C ALA A 68 -27.64 -24.01 35.22
N LYS A 69 -27.56 -25.31 34.90
CA LYS A 69 -26.58 -25.88 33.97
C LYS A 69 -26.74 -25.38 32.53
N MET A 70 -27.97 -25.12 32.10
CA MET A 70 -28.33 -24.66 30.76
C MET A 70 -28.03 -23.18 30.60
N LEU A 71 -28.31 -22.36 31.63
CA LEU A 71 -27.89 -20.96 31.68
C LEU A 71 -26.36 -20.82 31.63
N GLN A 72 -25.65 -21.68 32.38
CA GLN A 72 -24.19 -21.73 32.36
C GLN A 72 -23.64 -22.09 30.97
N PHE A 73 -24.32 -22.99 30.25
CA PHE A 73 -23.97 -23.35 28.88
C PHE A 73 -24.11 -22.17 27.91
N PHE A 74 -25.19 -21.40 28.00
CA PHE A 74 -25.38 -20.21 27.17
C PHE A 74 -24.37 -19.09 27.48
N LEU A 75 -23.98 -18.92 28.74
CA LEU A 75 -22.94 -17.95 29.13
C LEU A 75 -21.56 -18.35 28.61
N ILE A 76 -21.24 -19.66 28.62
CA ILE A 76 -19.99 -20.16 28.03
C ILE A 76 -20.03 -19.99 26.50
N LEU A 77 -21.16 -20.31 25.86
CA LEU A 77 -21.31 -20.18 24.41
C LEU A 77 -21.22 -18.72 23.95
N SER A 78 -21.78 -17.77 24.70
CA SER A 78 -21.68 -16.34 24.39
C SER A 78 -20.28 -15.78 24.63
N ALA A 79 -19.57 -16.25 25.66
CA ALA A 79 -18.17 -15.91 25.88
C ALA A 79 -17.27 -16.45 24.75
N VAL A 80 -17.52 -17.68 24.28
CA VAL A 80 -16.81 -18.26 23.12
C VAL A 80 -17.13 -17.49 21.83
N TYR A 81 -18.38 -17.09 21.64
CA TYR A 81 -18.78 -16.27 20.49
C TYR A 81 -18.12 -14.88 20.49
N ALA A 82 -18.02 -14.23 21.66
CA ALA A 82 -17.32 -12.95 21.81
C ALA A 82 -15.81 -13.06 21.57
N MET A 83 -15.18 -14.18 21.93
CA MET A 83 -13.78 -14.49 21.59
C MET A 83 -13.58 -14.86 20.11
N GLY A 84 -14.65 -15.23 19.40
CA GLY A 84 -14.65 -15.58 17.98
C GLY A 84 -14.62 -14.38 17.03
N ILE A 85 -14.72 -13.15 17.54
CA ILE A 85 -14.40 -11.95 16.76
C ILE A 85 -12.88 -11.89 16.67
N ALA A 86 -12.33 -12.58 15.66
CA ALA A 86 -10.94 -12.41 15.28
C ALA A 86 -10.70 -10.91 15.08
N ALA A 87 -9.94 -10.30 15.99
CA ALA A 87 -9.42 -8.96 15.74
C ALA A 87 -8.75 -9.02 14.36
N PRO A 88 -9.05 -8.08 13.43
CA PRO A 88 -8.38 -8.07 12.15
C PRO A 88 -6.89 -8.11 12.45
N LEU A 89 -6.20 -9.14 11.92
CA LEU A 89 -4.74 -9.20 12.00
C LEU A 89 -4.25 -7.82 11.53
N PRO A 90 -3.27 -7.20 12.23
CA PRO A 90 -2.69 -5.97 11.72
C PRO A 90 -2.33 -6.21 10.25
N ASP A 91 -2.64 -5.25 9.37
CA ASP A 91 -2.41 -5.34 7.92
C ASP A 91 -0.90 -5.43 7.66
N LEU A 92 -0.32 -6.59 7.94
CA LEU A 92 1.11 -6.86 7.87
C LEU A 92 1.59 -6.72 6.44
N PHE A 93 0.67 -6.65 5.48
CA PHE A 93 0.91 -6.47 4.07
C PHE A 93 0.38 -5.11 3.60
N SER A 94 1.16 -4.39 2.82
CA SER A 94 0.71 -3.19 2.13
C SER A 94 1.24 -3.16 0.70
N TYR A 95 0.49 -2.55 -0.20
CA TYR A 95 0.83 -2.44 -1.61
C TYR A 95 0.95 -0.97 -2.02
N SER A 96 2.06 -0.61 -2.64
CA SER A 96 2.21 0.65 -3.36
C SER A 96 1.77 0.45 -4.81
N PRO A 97 0.67 1.10 -5.25
CA PRO A 97 0.12 0.92 -6.59
C PRO A 97 1.15 1.12 -7.69
N ALA A 98 1.05 0.29 -8.73
CA ALA A 98 1.96 0.36 -9.86
C ALA A 98 1.90 1.73 -10.56
N VAL A 99 3.08 2.29 -10.83
CA VAL A 99 3.27 3.56 -11.55
C VAL A 99 4.01 3.33 -12.86
N GLY A 100 3.77 4.18 -13.85
CA GLY A 100 4.23 4.01 -15.23
C GLY A 100 3.07 3.85 -16.21
N ASP A 101 3.40 3.77 -17.49
CA ASP A 101 2.41 3.70 -18.57
C ASP A 101 1.65 2.36 -18.59
N GLY A 102 2.28 1.28 -18.12
CA GLY A 102 1.61 -0.01 -17.94
C GLY A 102 1.29 -0.75 -19.24
N SER A 103 2.05 -0.56 -20.31
CA SER A 103 1.90 -1.37 -21.53
C SER A 103 2.56 -2.75 -21.40
N GLY A 104 2.21 -3.70 -22.27
CA GLY A 104 2.83 -5.03 -22.32
C GLY A 104 2.23 -6.04 -21.32
N SER A 105 3.03 -7.01 -20.85
CA SER A 105 2.63 -8.12 -20.00
C SER A 105 2.95 -7.89 -18.53
N GLU A 106 2.14 -8.46 -17.65
CA GLU A 106 2.34 -8.39 -16.19
C GLU A 106 3.53 -9.23 -15.75
N PHE A 107 4.18 -8.80 -14.67
CA PHE A 107 5.20 -9.59 -13.99
C PHE A 107 5.04 -9.51 -12.48
N SER A 108 5.57 -10.53 -11.80
CA SER A 108 5.79 -10.56 -10.37
C SER A 108 7.14 -11.21 -10.08
N THR A 109 7.88 -10.64 -9.14
CA THR A 109 9.15 -11.20 -8.64
C THR A 109 8.97 -11.99 -7.36
N ALA A 110 7.72 -12.25 -6.94
CA ALA A 110 7.41 -12.96 -5.72
C ALA A 110 8.08 -14.34 -5.68
N SER A 111 8.80 -14.60 -4.60
CA SER A 111 9.45 -15.87 -4.29
C SER A 111 9.52 -16.04 -2.78
N ASP A 112 9.74 -17.28 -2.34
CA ASP A 112 9.94 -17.60 -0.94
C ASP A 112 11.28 -17.05 -0.43
N GLY A 113 11.31 -16.68 0.86
CA GLY A 113 12.50 -16.16 1.53
C GLY A 113 12.55 -14.64 1.59
N ARG A 114 13.67 -14.10 2.05
CA ARG A 114 13.93 -12.66 2.14
C ARG A 114 14.75 -12.18 0.96
N ILE A 115 14.50 -10.96 0.50
CA ILE A 115 15.34 -10.32 -0.51
C ILE A 115 16.75 -10.12 0.08
N THR A 116 17.77 -10.61 -0.63
CA THR A 116 19.19 -10.49 -0.26
C THR A 116 20.01 -9.80 -1.35
N GLY A 117 19.41 -9.46 -2.48
CA GLY A 117 20.11 -8.80 -3.58
C GLY A 117 19.18 -8.31 -4.68
N ILE A 118 19.68 -7.37 -5.46
CA ILE A 118 18.95 -6.73 -6.56
C ILE A 118 19.90 -6.60 -7.75
N ARG A 119 19.39 -6.92 -8.93
CA ARG A 119 19.99 -6.61 -10.22
C ARG A 119 19.04 -5.74 -11.02
N VAL A 120 19.59 -4.73 -11.67
CA VAL A 120 18.86 -3.84 -12.56
C VAL A 120 19.69 -3.62 -13.82
N TRP A 121 19.05 -3.74 -14.97
CA TRP A 121 19.66 -3.47 -16.27
C TRP A 121 19.21 -2.09 -16.76
N GLU A 122 20.17 -1.24 -17.08
CA GLU A 122 19.94 0.06 -17.71
C GLU A 122 20.31 -0.04 -19.20
N TYR A 123 19.33 0.25 -20.07
CA TYR A 123 19.54 0.26 -21.51
C TYR A 123 19.93 1.66 -22.00
N SER A 124 21.24 1.91 -22.12
CA SER A 124 21.77 3.25 -22.41
C SER A 124 21.78 3.64 -23.89
N TYR A 125 21.52 2.72 -24.84
CA TYR A 125 21.76 2.98 -26.26
C TYR A 125 20.68 3.87 -26.93
N TRP A 126 19.39 3.72 -26.58
CA TRP A 126 18.27 4.45 -27.21
C TRP A 126 17.35 5.16 -26.21
N GLY A 127 17.91 5.74 -25.15
CA GLY A 127 17.14 6.57 -24.22
C GLY A 127 17.05 6.06 -22.79
N SER A 128 18.11 5.40 -22.29
CA SER A 128 18.43 5.21 -20.87
C SER A 128 17.25 4.92 -19.95
N TYR A 129 16.58 3.80 -20.20
CA TYR A 129 15.50 3.27 -19.38
C TYR A 129 15.88 1.93 -18.75
N ILE A 130 15.12 1.53 -17.73
CA ILE A 130 15.28 0.24 -17.07
C ILE A 130 14.72 -0.85 -17.96
N SER A 131 15.62 -1.69 -18.49
CA SER A 131 15.25 -2.79 -19.40
C SER A 131 14.99 -4.09 -18.67
N GLY A 132 15.44 -4.22 -17.42
CA GLY A 132 15.18 -5.42 -16.65
C GLY A 132 15.49 -5.30 -15.16
N ILE A 133 14.90 -6.20 -14.38
CA ILE A 133 15.01 -6.29 -12.93
C ILE A 133 15.09 -7.76 -12.54
N GLN A 134 15.91 -8.10 -11.54
CA GLN A 134 15.96 -9.43 -10.96
C GLN A 134 16.21 -9.31 -9.45
N LEU A 135 15.48 -10.06 -8.65
CA LEU A 135 15.65 -10.08 -7.20
C LEU A 135 16.33 -11.38 -6.79
N LYS A 136 17.13 -11.31 -5.73
CA LYS A 136 17.69 -12.49 -5.07
C LYS A 136 16.92 -12.74 -3.79
N TYR A 137 16.45 -13.97 -3.62
CA TYR A 137 15.84 -14.45 -2.39
C TYR A 137 16.78 -15.45 -1.73
N GLU A 138 17.26 -15.13 -0.53
CA GLU A 138 18.28 -15.91 0.17
C GLU A 138 19.52 -16.14 -0.73
N SER A 139 19.68 -17.34 -1.27
CA SER A 139 20.80 -17.72 -2.14
C SER A 139 20.44 -17.75 -3.62
N ASN A 140 19.17 -17.67 -3.99
CA ASN A 140 18.68 -17.92 -5.34
C ASN A 140 18.17 -16.64 -6.02
N TRP A 141 18.55 -16.44 -7.28
CA TRP A 141 17.98 -15.38 -8.10
C TRP A 141 16.65 -15.82 -8.70
N THR A 142 15.68 -14.91 -8.78
CA THR A 142 14.44 -15.14 -9.54
C THR A 142 14.73 -15.24 -11.03
N ALA A 143 13.73 -15.63 -11.83
CA ALA A 143 13.75 -15.31 -13.25
C ALA A 143 13.95 -13.79 -13.43
N ALA A 144 14.74 -13.42 -14.42
CA ALA A 144 14.96 -12.03 -14.75
C ALA A 144 13.70 -11.50 -15.45
N VAL A 145 13.22 -10.33 -15.00
CA VAL A 145 12.11 -9.61 -15.64
C VAL A 145 12.73 -8.61 -16.62
N GLY A 146 12.11 -8.45 -17.78
CA GLY A 146 12.52 -7.52 -18.81
C GLY A 146 13.20 -8.20 -19.99
N VAL A 147 13.95 -7.39 -20.72
CA VAL A 147 14.85 -7.79 -21.81
C VAL A 147 16.28 -7.97 -21.30
N ASN A 148 16.56 -7.46 -20.09
CA ASN A 148 17.83 -7.67 -19.38
C ASN A 148 19.06 -7.29 -20.23
N SER A 149 18.92 -6.19 -20.98
CA SER A 149 19.90 -5.72 -21.96
C SER A 149 20.49 -4.39 -21.54
N GLY A 150 21.78 -4.20 -21.80
CA GLY A 150 22.53 -3.01 -21.37
C GLY A 150 23.37 -3.27 -20.12
N SER A 151 23.67 -2.20 -19.38
CA SER A 151 24.56 -2.25 -18.23
C SER A 151 23.89 -2.89 -17.02
N LEU A 152 24.48 -3.96 -16.50
CA LEU A 152 24.03 -4.62 -15.28
C LEU A 152 24.61 -3.92 -14.05
N MET A 153 23.72 -3.44 -13.19
CA MET A 153 24.04 -2.93 -11.86
C MET A 153 23.51 -3.91 -10.81
N GLU A 154 24.31 -4.19 -9.78
CA GLU A 154 23.96 -5.17 -8.75
C GLU A 154 24.30 -4.62 -7.35
N ILE A 155 23.43 -4.94 -6.38
CA ILE A 155 23.74 -4.81 -4.96
C ILE A 155 23.38 -6.10 -4.23
N THR A 156 24.26 -6.52 -3.32
CA THR A 156 23.96 -7.54 -2.31
C THR A 156 23.68 -6.85 -0.98
N LEU A 157 22.58 -7.24 -0.33
CA LEU A 157 22.19 -6.74 0.98
C LEU A 157 23.00 -7.44 2.07
N TYR A 158 23.36 -6.71 3.12
CA TYR A 158 24.03 -7.26 4.30
C TYR A 158 23.05 -8.07 5.16
N ASP A 159 23.58 -8.80 6.14
CA ASP A 159 22.75 -9.50 7.10
C ASP A 159 21.77 -8.54 7.78
N LYS A 160 20.50 -8.95 7.87
CA LYS A 160 19.37 -8.17 8.40
C LYS A 160 19.09 -6.84 7.69
N GLU A 161 19.80 -6.50 6.62
CA GLU A 161 19.50 -5.33 5.81
C GLU A 161 18.25 -5.58 4.98
N ALA A 162 17.39 -4.57 4.91
CA ALA A 162 16.13 -4.61 4.17
C ALA A 162 15.91 -3.32 3.40
N ILE A 163 15.25 -3.45 2.26
CA ILE A 163 14.77 -2.32 1.48
C ILE A 163 13.50 -1.79 2.15
N ILE A 164 13.49 -0.51 2.48
CA ILE A 164 12.39 0.17 3.17
C ILE A 164 11.74 1.27 2.33
N GLN A 165 12.33 1.59 1.18
CA GLN A 165 11.80 2.57 0.26
C GLN A 165 12.26 2.22 -1.16
N VAL A 166 11.35 2.40 -2.12
CA VAL A 166 11.66 2.36 -3.55
C VAL A 166 11.14 3.63 -4.18
N SER A 167 12.01 4.45 -4.73
CA SER A 167 11.65 5.64 -5.49
C SER A 167 12.23 5.57 -6.88
N GLY A 168 11.85 6.52 -7.73
CA GLY A 168 12.34 6.54 -9.09
C GLY A 168 11.59 7.51 -9.96
N LYS A 169 11.79 7.35 -11.26
CA LYS A 169 11.15 8.17 -12.29
C LYS A 169 10.72 7.33 -13.49
N PHE A 170 9.64 7.73 -14.13
CA PHE A 170 9.15 7.14 -15.36
C PHE A 170 8.76 8.23 -16.38
N SER A 171 8.90 7.90 -17.66
CA SER A 171 8.58 8.79 -18.78
C SER A 171 8.38 7.95 -20.05
N SER A 172 7.68 8.50 -21.05
CA SER A 172 7.67 7.97 -22.41
C SER A 172 7.51 6.45 -22.54
N GLY A 173 6.61 5.82 -21.77
CA GLY A 173 6.40 4.37 -21.83
C GLY A 173 7.19 3.51 -20.85
N TYR A 174 8.21 4.06 -20.17
CA TYR A 174 9.19 3.25 -19.43
C TYR A 174 9.57 3.84 -18.07
N VAL A 175 10.08 2.98 -17.20
CA VAL A 175 10.76 3.36 -15.97
C VAL A 175 12.20 3.75 -16.31
N TYR A 176 12.63 4.94 -15.88
CA TYR A 176 13.93 5.52 -16.21
C TYR A 176 14.92 5.48 -15.04
N GLU A 177 14.43 5.56 -13.81
CA GLU A 177 15.25 5.57 -12.61
C GLU A 177 14.63 4.67 -11.55
N LEU A 178 15.48 3.93 -10.85
CA LEU A 178 15.12 3.23 -9.63
C LEU A 178 16.14 3.55 -8.54
N VAL A 179 15.64 3.83 -7.35
CA VAL A 179 16.42 4.07 -6.15
C VAL A 179 15.85 3.21 -5.03
N PHE A 180 16.65 2.29 -4.52
CA PHE A 180 16.33 1.46 -3.37
C PHE A 180 17.06 2.01 -2.15
N VAL A 181 16.31 2.32 -1.08
CA VAL A 181 16.89 2.76 0.19
C VAL A 181 16.72 1.66 1.22
N THR A 182 17.78 1.39 1.97
CA THR A 182 17.80 0.33 2.98
C THR A 182 17.67 0.87 4.41
N ASN A 183 17.25 0.02 5.34
CA ASN A 183 17.20 0.32 6.77
C ASN A 183 18.59 0.61 7.39
N GLN A 184 19.67 0.34 6.67
CA GLN A 184 21.04 0.69 7.06
C GLN A 184 21.52 1.99 6.42
N GLY A 185 20.65 2.74 5.75
CA GLY A 185 20.98 4.03 5.13
C GLY A 185 21.76 3.93 3.82
N ARG A 186 21.89 2.73 3.23
CA ARG A 186 22.49 2.57 1.90
C ARG A 186 21.47 2.92 0.82
N LEU A 187 21.95 3.49 -0.28
CA LEU A 187 21.17 3.74 -1.48
C LEU A 187 21.74 2.94 -2.65
N PHE A 188 20.86 2.30 -3.41
CA PHE A 188 21.20 1.67 -4.68
C PHE A 188 20.39 2.34 -5.78
N LYS A 189 21.07 3.16 -6.58
CA LYS A 189 20.47 3.97 -7.64
C LYS A 189 20.95 3.47 -9.01
N VAL A 190 20.00 3.31 -9.93
CA VAL A 190 20.25 2.90 -11.32
C VAL A 190 19.35 3.70 -12.26
N GLY A 191 19.86 4.08 -13.43
CA GLY A 191 19.12 4.82 -14.43
C GLY A 191 19.30 6.35 -14.41
N GLN A 192 18.49 7.05 -15.20
CA GLN A 192 18.59 8.49 -15.44
C GLN A 192 17.41 9.25 -14.83
N CYS A 193 17.70 10.43 -14.30
CA CYS A 193 16.72 11.29 -13.65
C CYS A 193 15.79 12.00 -14.65
N SER A 194 14.89 11.25 -15.29
CA SER A 194 13.98 11.76 -16.33
C SER A 194 12.52 11.41 -16.07
N GLY A 195 11.63 12.40 -16.16
CA GLY A 195 10.18 12.21 -16.04
C GLY A 195 9.60 12.38 -14.64
N VAL A 196 8.43 11.77 -14.44
CA VAL A 196 7.58 11.90 -13.25
C VAL A 196 8.15 11.06 -12.12
N SER A 197 8.35 11.69 -10.97
CA SER A 197 8.87 11.02 -9.78
C SER A 197 7.79 10.20 -9.07
N PHE A 198 8.18 9.07 -8.50
CA PHE A 198 7.37 8.32 -7.55
C PHE A 198 8.19 7.96 -6.31
N ASN A 199 7.50 7.67 -5.21
CA ASN A 199 8.12 7.25 -3.97
C ASN A 199 7.21 6.26 -3.23
N PHE A 200 7.70 5.05 -3.04
CA PHE A 200 7.00 3.96 -2.37
C PHE A 200 7.61 3.69 -1.00
N TYR A 201 6.74 3.55 -0.02
CA TYR A 201 7.08 3.22 1.36
C TYR A 201 5.99 2.31 1.94
N PRO A 202 6.35 1.45 2.90
CA PRO A 202 5.37 0.65 3.62
C PRO A 202 4.41 1.53 4.43
N ILE A 203 3.16 1.11 4.57
CA ILE A 203 2.18 1.78 5.45
C ILE A 203 2.56 1.61 6.92
N GLN A 204 3.03 0.41 7.28
CA GLN A 204 3.38 0.07 8.66
C GLN A 204 4.90 0.14 8.88
N LYS A 205 5.30 0.72 10.01
CA LYS A 205 6.70 0.78 10.43
C LYS A 205 7.24 -0.64 10.64
N GLY A 206 8.42 -0.90 10.11
CA GLY A 206 9.11 -2.19 10.23
C GLY A 206 8.81 -3.18 9.10
N ASN A 207 7.84 -2.87 8.22
CA ASN A 207 7.67 -3.63 6.99
C ASN A 207 8.82 -3.34 6.02
N GLU A 208 9.19 -4.36 5.26
CA GLU A 208 10.24 -4.33 4.25
C GLU A 208 9.68 -4.73 2.89
N LEU A 209 10.43 -4.41 1.82
CA LEU A 209 10.06 -4.85 0.48
C LEU A 209 10.06 -6.38 0.42
N ARG A 210 8.98 -6.94 -0.10
CA ARG A 210 8.80 -8.40 -0.25
C ARG A 210 8.96 -8.83 -1.69
N PHE A 211 8.40 -8.08 -2.62
CA PHE A 211 8.56 -8.30 -4.05
C PHE A 211 8.12 -7.06 -4.82
N LEU A 212 8.54 -7.01 -6.08
CA LEU A 212 8.10 -6.05 -7.08
C LEU A 212 7.12 -6.73 -8.04
N SER A 213 6.13 -5.97 -8.47
CA SER A 213 5.23 -6.34 -9.57
C SER A 213 5.16 -5.20 -10.57
N GLY A 214 4.50 -5.41 -11.70
CA GLY A 214 4.28 -4.35 -12.66
C GLY A 214 4.05 -4.90 -14.04
N ARG A 215 4.45 -4.14 -15.04
CA ARG A 215 4.33 -4.52 -16.45
C ARG A 215 5.63 -4.26 -17.20
N GLN A 216 5.84 -5.07 -18.21
CA GLN A 216 7.00 -5.02 -19.09
C GLN A 216 6.57 -5.29 -20.53
N ASN A 217 7.37 -4.85 -21.49
CA ASN A 217 7.21 -5.24 -22.88
C ASN A 217 8.54 -5.78 -23.44
N GLY A 218 8.59 -6.03 -24.76
CA GLY A 218 9.79 -6.52 -25.43
C GLY A 218 10.99 -5.56 -25.45
N ASN A 219 10.90 -4.40 -24.79
CA ASN A 219 11.97 -3.40 -24.69
C ASN A 219 12.39 -3.15 -23.23
N GLY A 220 11.45 -3.03 -22.30
CA GLY A 220 11.78 -2.75 -20.91
C GLY A 220 10.61 -2.72 -19.95
N ILE A 221 10.87 -2.17 -18.76
CA ILE A 221 9.89 -2.06 -17.67
C ILE A 221 9.00 -0.86 -17.92
N THR A 222 7.69 -1.09 -18.04
CA THR A 222 6.70 -0.07 -18.41
C THR A 222 5.89 0.40 -17.21
N SER A 223 5.84 -0.39 -16.14
CA SER A 223 5.32 0.04 -14.84
C SER A 223 5.90 -0.81 -13.70
N ILE A 224 5.91 -0.24 -12.50
CA ILE A 224 6.42 -0.88 -11.29
C ILE A 224 5.56 -0.57 -10.07
N GLY A 225 5.24 -1.60 -9.29
CA GLY A 225 4.58 -1.53 -7.99
C GLY A 225 5.38 -2.31 -6.94
N ALA A 226 5.19 -1.97 -5.67
CA ALA A 226 5.96 -2.54 -4.57
C ALA A 226 5.06 -3.15 -3.51
N HIS A 227 5.41 -4.34 -3.05
CA HIS A 227 4.67 -5.08 -2.04
C HIS A 227 5.51 -5.16 -0.78
N TRP A 228 4.90 -4.80 0.34
CA TRP A 228 5.57 -4.61 1.61
C TRP A 228 4.97 -5.52 2.65
N ALA A 229 5.81 -6.14 3.48
CA ALA A 229 5.33 -6.84 4.65
C ALA A 229 6.36 -6.96 5.75
N ALA A 230 5.90 -7.25 6.97
CA ALA A 230 6.78 -7.65 8.05
C ALA A 230 7.41 -9.02 7.76
N LEU A 231 8.66 -9.20 8.21
CA LEU A 231 9.26 -10.54 8.27
C LEU A 231 8.45 -11.40 9.23
N ARG A 232 7.90 -12.51 8.71
CA ARG A 232 7.45 -13.60 9.56
C ARG A 232 8.68 -14.30 10.10
N THR A 233 9.06 -13.98 11.33
CA THR A 233 9.89 -14.89 12.13
C THR A 233 9.06 -16.16 12.35
N LYS A 234 9.55 -17.29 11.84
CA LYS A 234 8.99 -18.61 12.16
C LYS A 234 9.26 -18.95 13.62
#